data_AF-A0A9P1DDR9-F1
#
_entry.id   AF-A0A9P1DDR9-F1
#
_cell.length_a   1.000
_cell.length_b   1.000
_cell.length_c   1.000
_cell.angle_alpha   90.00
_cell.angle_beta   90.00
_cell.angle_gamma   90.00
#
_symmetry.space_group_name_H-M   'P 1'
#
loop_
_entity.id
_entity.type
_entity.pdbx_description
1 polymer ?
#
loop_
_entity_poly.entity_id
_entity_poly.type
_entity_poly.pdbx_seq_one_letter_code
_entity_poly.pdbx_strand_id
1 'polypeptide(L)'
;MFSGRFDKDERIEYMQEVEDELSNKYKINTFMVKAAPGQSFAKQTLEGLQGMVVMVAFCSSQYGEKTGVGYETFEELKYAHENQIPIIPVRLCHVYPPQPQKEAKGKECPCCYTPRPERDDWGCGQNDLVLNKSLVYIDGMTAEGKYIPSKDLARKIHASLSKNDFIREVSTSFEGDACHMCTSCTIS
;
A
#
# COMPACT_ATOMS: atom_id res chain seq x y z
N MET A 1 1.15 5.67 -0.79
CA MET A 1 0.25 5.29 0.32
C MET A 1 0.36 3.79 0.55
N PHE A 2 0.30 3.34 1.80
CA PHE A 2 0.13 1.92 2.14
C PHE A 2 -1.36 1.64 2.34
N SER A 3 -1.85 0.63 1.64
CA SER A 3 -3.21 0.10 1.77
C SER A 3 -3.12 -1.29 2.37
N GLY A 4 -3.84 -1.54 3.45
CA GLY A 4 -3.83 -2.82 4.16
C GLY A 4 -4.99 -2.93 5.13
N ARG A 5 -5.37 -4.16 5.48
CA ARG A 5 -6.40 -4.39 6.49
C ARG A 5 -5.78 -4.36 7.87
N PHE A 6 -6.30 -3.49 8.73
CA PHE A 6 -5.81 -3.24 10.10
C PHE A 6 -6.72 -3.87 11.17
N ASP A 7 -7.07 -5.14 10.98
CA ASP A 7 -7.94 -5.94 11.84
C ASP A 7 -7.18 -6.71 12.94
N LYS A 8 -5.84 -6.74 12.89
CA LYS A 8 -4.98 -7.39 13.89
C LYS A 8 -3.75 -6.55 14.20
N ASP A 9 -3.44 -6.40 15.48
CA ASP A 9 -2.31 -5.61 15.98
C ASP A 9 -0.98 -6.05 15.34
N GLU A 10 -0.72 -7.36 15.25
CA GLU A 10 0.50 -7.90 14.63
C GLU A 10 0.71 -7.45 13.17
N ARG A 11 -0.38 -7.26 12.40
CA ARG A 11 -0.28 -6.78 11.01
C ARG A 11 -0.04 -5.29 10.95
N ILE A 12 -0.67 -4.53 11.86
CA ILE A 12 -0.45 -3.10 12.00
C ILE A 12 1.02 -2.85 12.34
N GLU A 13 1.54 -3.54 13.35
CA GLU A 13 2.93 -3.48 13.78
C GLU A 13 3.88 -3.83 12.63
N TYR A 14 3.63 -4.94 11.93
CA TYR A 14 4.45 -5.33 10.78
C TYR A 14 4.49 -4.27 9.68
N MET A 15 3.34 -3.66 9.34
CA MET A 15 3.27 -2.59 8.35
C MET A 15 3.97 -1.32 8.82
N GLN A 16 3.89 -0.99 10.12
CA GLN A 16 4.60 0.13 10.72
C GLN A 16 6.11 -0.07 10.69
N GLU A 17 6.61 -1.27 10.98
CA GLU A 17 8.05 -1.56 10.86
C GLU A 17 8.57 -1.38 9.42
N VAL A 18 7.77 -1.80 8.44
CA VAL A 18 8.11 -1.61 7.02
C VAL A 18 8.08 -0.12 6.65
N GLU A 19 7.08 0.62 7.14
CA GLU A 19 6.96 2.08 6.98
C GLU A 19 8.19 2.80 7.57
N ASP A 20 8.56 2.44 8.80
CA ASP A 20 9.68 3.03 9.53
C ASP A 20 11.00 2.78 8.81
N GLU A 21 11.23 1.57 8.27
CA GLU A 21 12.43 1.28 7.48
C GLU A 21 12.44 2.11 6.18
N LEU A 22 11.32 2.22 5.47
CA LEU A 22 11.22 3.02 4.24
C LEU A 22 11.43 4.52 4.50
N SER A 23 10.84 5.04 5.57
CA SER A 23 10.97 6.44 5.97
C SER A 23 12.37 6.76 6.52
N ASN A 24 12.87 5.97 7.46
CA ASN A 24 14.09 6.30 8.19
C ASN A 24 15.35 6.01 7.38
N LYS A 25 15.39 4.87 6.69
CA LYS A 25 16.58 4.44 5.94
C LYS A 25 16.59 4.98 4.52
N TYR A 26 15.47 4.87 3.81
CA TYR A 26 15.39 5.22 2.40
C TYR A 26 14.83 6.62 2.14
N LYS A 27 14.40 7.34 3.19
CA LYS A 27 13.86 8.71 3.10
C LYS A 27 12.68 8.83 2.14
N ILE A 28 11.90 7.75 2.00
CA ILE A 28 10.67 7.75 1.21
C ILE A 28 9.56 8.38 2.05
N ASN A 29 8.84 9.34 1.48
CA ASN A 29 7.64 9.88 2.10
C ASN A 29 6.51 8.85 2.01
N THR A 30 6.24 8.16 3.11
CA THR A 30 5.16 7.18 3.22
C THR A 30 3.94 7.78 3.90
N PHE A 31 2.77 7.25 3.56
CA PHE A 31 1.52 7.57 4.23
C PHE A 31 0.81 6.26 4.56
N MET A 32 0.55 6.03 5.83
CA MET A 32 -0.25 4.94 6.36
C MET A 32 -1.36 5.55 7.21
N VAL A 33 -2.62 5.18 6.93
CA VAL A 33 -3.77 5.62 7.74
C VAL A 33 -3.62 5.04 9.15
N LYS A 34 -3.48 5.91 10.14
CA LYS A 34 -3.39 5.56 11.57
C LYS A 34 -4.59 6.16 12.27
N ALA A 35 -5.64 5.36 12.45
CA ALA A 35 -6.81 5.86 13.14
C ALA A 35 -6.62 5.79 14.66
N ALA A 36 -6.46 6.96 15.27
CA ALA A 36 -6.60 7.11 16.71
C ALA A 36 -8.08 7.25 17.10
N PRO A 37 -8.47 6.87 18.33
CA PRO A 37 -9.82 7.12 18.85
C PRO A 37 -10.18 8.61 18.71
N GLY A 38 -11.31 8.92 18.05
CA GLY A 38 -11.79 10.29 17.84
C GLY A 38 -11.37 10.94 16.52
N GLN A 39 -10.57 10.30 15.67
CA GLN A 39 -10.30 10.77 14.31
C GLN A 39 -11.24 10.12 13.28
N SER A 40 -11.62 10.89 12.27
CA SER A 40 -12.44 10.38 11.16
C SER A 40 -11.55 9.61 10.18
N PHE A 41 -11.67 8.28 10.19
CA PHE A 41 -11.06 7.37 9.21
C PHE A 41 -11.27 7.87 7.77
N ALA A 42 -12.44 8.43 7.51
CA ALA A 42 -12.82 9.00 6.22
C ALA A 42 -11.85 10.06 5.70
N LYS A 43 -11.54 11.02 6.58
CA LYS A 43 -10.76 12.20 6.20
C LYS A 43 -9.31 11.82 5.92
N GLN A 44 -8.71 11.00 6.79
CA GLN A 44 -7.33 10.53 6.58
C GLN A 44 -7.22 9.68 5.30
N THR A 45 -8.21 8.82 5.04
CA THR A 45 -8.23 8.01 3.83
C THR A 45 -8.31 8.89 2.58
N LEU A 46 -9.20 9.90 2.57
CA LEU A 46 -9.29 10.86 1.46
C LEU A 46 -8.00 11.66 1.25
N GLU A 47 -7.35 12.13 2.33
CA GLU A 47 -6.06 12.81 2.25
C GLU A 47 -4.97 11.91 1.64
N GLY A 48 -4.91 10.64 2.07
CA GLY A 48 -4.00 9.65 1.51
C GLY A 48 -4.24 9.37 0.02
N LEU A 49 -5.50 9.22 -0.36
CA LEU A 49 -5.90 8.94 -1.74
C LEU A 49 -5.60 10.12 -2.69
N GLN A 50 -5.81 11.36 -2.25
CA GLN A 50 -5.55 12.55 -3.06
C GLN A 50 -4.05 12.85 -3.25
N GLY A 51 -3.22 12.50 -2.27
CA GLY A 51 -1.78 12.80 -2.28
C GLY A 51 -0.88 11.69 -2.84
N MET A 52 -1.41 10.50 -3.12
CA MET A 52 -0.57 9.36 -3.48
C MET A 52 -0.13 9.36 -4.95
N VAL A 53 1.18 9.15 -5.16
CA VAL A 53 1.77 8.89 -6.49
C VAL A 53 1.72 7.41 -6.84
N VAL A 54 1.79 6.55 -5.82
CA VAL A 54 1.77 5.09 -5.93
C VAL A 54 1.14 4.48 -4.67
N MET A 55 0.38 3.42 -4.87
CA MET A 55 -0.19 2.61 -3.79
C MET A 55 0.62 1.33 -3.61
N VAL A 56 1.02 1.03 -2.37
CA VAL A 56 1.57 -0.28 -1.99
C VAL A 56 0.46 -1.04 -1.26
N ALA A 57 -0.03 -2.12 -1.89
CA ALA A 57 -1.15 -2.91 -1.39
C ALA A 57 -0.65 -4.13 -0.60
N PHE A 58 -0.86 -4.16 0.71
CA PHE A 58 -0.50 -5.25 1.60
C PHE A 58 -1.61 -6.31 1.59
N CYS A 59 -1.53 -7.20 0.59
CA CYS A 59 -2.55 -8.19 0.25
C CYS A 59 -2.54 -9.38 1.22
N SER A 60 -3.13 -9.20 2.41
CA SER A 60 -3.53 -10.30 3.30
C SER A 60 -4.75 -11.04 2.76
N SER A 61 -5.14 -12.17 3.36
CA SER A 61 -6.25 -13.00 2.88
C SER A 61 -7.62 -12.31 2.89
N GLN A 62 -7.75 -11.21 3.65
CA GLN A 62 -8.98 -10.44 3.84
C GLN A 62 -8.91 -9.07 3.15
N TYR A 63 -7.86 -8.83 2.36
CA TYR A 63 -7.68 -7.61 1.59
C TYR A 63 -8.74 -7.51 0.49
N GLY A 64 -9.30 -6.30 0.32
CA GLY A 64 -10.35 -6.04 -0.66
C GLY A 64 -11.74 -6.49 -0.24
N GLU A 65 -11.98 -6.87 1.03
CA GLU A 65 -13.36 -7.14 1.48
C GLU A 65 -14.21 -5.86 1.43
N LYS A 66 -15.39 -5.98 0.83
CA LYS A 66 -16.42 -4.95 0.78
C LYS A 66 -17.40 -5.11 1.96
N THR A 67 -17.22 -4.32 3.01
CA THR A 67 -18.05 -4.36 4.22
C THR A 67 -19.17 -3.30 4.22
N GLY A 68 -19.07 -2.31 3.32
CA GLY A 68 -20.06 -1.26 3.11
C GLY A 68 -19.89 -0.03 4.01
N VAL A 69 -18.78 0.07 4.75
CA VAL A 69 -18.49 1.23 5.62
C VAL A 69 -17.78 2.37 4.87
N GLY A 70 -17.36 2.14 3.62
CA GLY A 70 -16.87 3.17 2.70
C GLY A 70 -15.38 3.55 2.82
N TYR A 71 -14.66 3.00 3.80
CA TYR A 71 -13.24 3.29 4.05
C TYR A 71 -12.43 2.00 4.26
N GLU A 72 -12.80 0.97 3.51
CA GLU A 72 -12.14 -0.33 3.52
C GLU A 72 -11.18 -0.47 2.34
N THR A 73 -10.24 -1.40 2.42
CA THR A 73 -9.25 -1.66 1.36
C THR A 73 -9.88 -1.88 -0.04
N PHE A 74 -11.14 -2.32 -0.12
CA PHE A 74 -11.90 -2.39 -1.37
C PHE A 74 -12.04 -1.01 -2.05
N GLU A 75 -12.42 0.02 -1.29
CA GLU A 75 -12.63 1.37 -1.83
C GLU A 75 -11.29 2.05 -2.17
N GLU A 76 -10.23 1.80 -1.39
CA GLU A 76 -8.87 2.27 -1.70
C GLU A 76 -8.36 1.66 -3.02
N LEU A 77 -8.51 0.34 -3.17
CA LEU A 77 -8.10 -0.39 -4.37
C LEU A 77 -8.91 0.06 -5.60
N LYS A 78 -10.21 0.27 -5.41
CA LYS A 78 -11.10 0.81 -6.45
C LYS A 78 -10.63 2.18 -6.90
N TYR A 79 -10.42 3.08 -5.96
CA TYR A 79 -10.00 4.45 -6.23
C TYR A 79 -8.67 4.48 -7.00
N ALA A 80 -7.68 3.71 -6.55
CA ALA A 80 -6.38 3.64 -7.23
C ALA A 80 -6.54 3.12 -8.67
N HIS A 81 -7.34 2.08 -8.88
CA HIS A 81 -7.59 1.53 -10.21
C HIS A 81 -8.31 2.52 -11.14
N GLU A 82 -9.38 3.14 -10.66
CA GLU A 82 -10.21 4.08 -11.44
C GLU A 82 -9.45 5.36 -11.80
N ASN A 83 -8.55 5.83 -10.93
CA ASN A 83 -7.72 7.00 -11.17
C ASN A 83 -6.37 6.67 -11.83
N GLN A 84 -6.17 5.43 -12.29
CA GLN A 84 -4.93 4.96 -12.92
C GLN A 84 -3.67 5.19 -12.07
N ILE A 85 -3.83 5.21 -10.75
CA ILE A 85 -2.71 5.32 -9.83
C ILE A 85 -1.98 3.98 -9.82
N PRO A 86 -0.65 3.93 -10.02
CA PRO A 86 0.10 2.69 -9.99
C PRO A 86 -0.06 1.94 -8.67
N ILE A 87 -0.22 0.62 -8.78
CA ILE A 87 -0.42 -0.29 -7.64
C ILE A 87 0.74 -1.28 -7.62
N ILE A 88 1.45 -1.35 -6.49
CA ILE A 88 2.49 -2.33 -6.20
C ILE A 88 1.92 -3.33 -5.18
N PRO A 89 1.46 -4.50 -5.61
CA PRO A 89 0.95 -5.50 -4.69
C PRO A 89 2.08 -6.21 -3.93
N VAL A 90 1.87 -6.38 -2.62
CA VAL A 90 2.67 -7.21 -1.73
C VAL A 90 1.82 -8.40 -1.31
N ARG A 91 2.24 -9.61 -1.67
CA ARG A 91 1.55 -10.84 -1.28
C ARG A 91 1.86 -11.19 0.18
N LEU A 92 0.81 -11.23 1.01
CA LEU A 92 0.86 -11.64 2.43
C LEU A 92 -0.16 -12.75 2.73
N CYS A 93 -0.55 -13.52 1.72
CA CYS A 93 -1.40 -14.69 1.88
C CYS A 93 -1.04 -15.82 0.89
N HIS A 94 -1.47 -17.03 1.19
CA HIS A 94 -1.21 -18.21 0.36
C HIS A 94 -2.01 -18.22 -0.94
N VAL A 95 -3.27 -17.79 -0.89
CA VAL A 95 -4.15 -17.70 -2.07
C VAL A 95 -4.02 -16.30 -2.65
N TYR A 96 -3.60 -16.19 -3.91
CA TYR A 96 -3.38 -14.91 -4.58
C TYR A 96 -4.04 -14.89 -5.97
N PRO A 97 -4.77 -13.83 -6.35
CA PRO A 97 -5.17 -12.69 -5.52
C PRO A 97 -5.98 -13.08 -4.27
N PRO A 98 -6.04 -12.24 -3.22
CA PRO A 98 -6.80 -12.55 -2.02
C PRO A 98 -8.28 -12.81 -2.33
N GLN A 99 -8.86 -13.78 -1.64
CA GLN A 99 -10.27 -14.14 -1.74
C GLN A 99 -10.97 -13.83 -0.41
N PRO A 100 -11.30 -12.55 -0.14
CA PRO A 100 -11.93 -12.17 1.11
C PRO A 100 -13.28 -12.87 1.30
N GLN A 101 -13.60 -13.15 2.56
CA GLN A 101 -14.90 -13.65 2.98
C GLN A 101 -15.64 -12.52 3.70
N LYS A 102 -16.96 -12.49 3.58
CA LYS A 102 -17.82 -11.59 4.35
C LYS A 102 -17.68 -11.94 5.82
N GLU A 103 -17.37 -10.94 6.65
CA GLU A 103 -17.54 -11.09 8.10
C GLU A 103 -19.01 -11.45 8.40
N ALA A 104 -19.22 -12.56 9.13
CA ALA A 104 -20.55 -13.00 9.51
C ALA A 104 -21.19 -11.97 10.45
N LYS A 105 -22.04 -11.09 9.91
CA LYS A 105 -22.86 -10.18 10.72
C LYS A 105 -24.02 -10.97 11.36
N GLY A 106 -23.82 -11.51 12.56
CA GLY A 106 -24.93 -11.88 13.44
C GLY A 106 -24.80 -13.20 14.19
N LYS A 107 -24.73 -13.08 15.52
CA LYS A 107 -25.02 -14.03 16.63
C LYS A 107 -24.93 -15.52 16.33
N GLU A 108 -23.94 -16.14 16.98
CA GLU A 108 -23.86 -17.57 17.27
C GLU A 108 -25.25 -18.14 17.66
N CYS A 109 -25.81 -19.08 16.88
CA CYS A 109 -26.80 -20.00 17.46
C CYS A 109 -26.00 -21.10 18.18
N PRO A 110 -26.23 -21.35 19.47
CA PRO A 110 -25.59 -22.45 20.20
C PRO A 110 -26.06 -23.85 19.72
N CYS A 111 -26.91 -23.90 18.70
CA CYS A 111 -27.62 -25.08 18.24
C CYS A 111 -27.09 -25.68 16.93
N CYS A 112 -26.28 -24.95 16.16
CA CYS A 112 -25.85 -25.42 14.84
C CYS A 112 -24.39 -25.04 14.54
N TYR A 113 -23.67 -26.04 14.04
CA TYR A 113 -22.32 -25.98 13.50
C TYR A 113 -22.13 -24.67 12.70
N THR A 114 -21.18 -23.85 13.11
CA THR A 114 -20.95 -22.49 12.61
C THR A 114 -21.03 -22.39 11.08
N PRO A 115 -21.79 -21.46 10.49
CA PRO A 115 -21.74 -21.20 9.05
C PRO A 115 -20.32 -20.83 8.66
N ARG A 116 -19.77 -21.43 7.60
CA ARG A 116 -18.54 -20.91 6.98
C ARG A 116 -18.85 -19.49 6.52
N PRO A 117 -17.95 -18.52 6.75
CA PRO A 117 -18.15 -17.16 6.24
C PRO A 117 -18.38 -17.21 4.73
N GLU A 118 -19.44 -16.54 4.25
CA GLU A 118 -19.75 -16.47 2.82
C GLU A 118 -18.61 -15.76 2.08
N ARG A 119 -18.29 -16.18 0.85
CA ARG A 119 -17.35 -15.47 -0.01
C ARG A 119 -17.85 -14.05 -0.30
N ASP A 120 -16.96 -13.05 -0.29
CA ASP A 120 -17.28 -11.73 -0.83
C ASP A 120 -16.96 -11.70 -2.34
N ASP A 121 -17.96 -11.99 -3.16
CA ASP A 121 -17.80 -12.03 -4.62
C ASP A 121 -17.40 -10.68 -5.22
N TRP A 122 -17.78 -9.55 -4.59
CA TRP A 122 -17.39 -8.22 -5.05
C TRP A 122 -15.90 -7.98 -4.81
N GLY A 123 -15.45 -8.22 -3.58
CA GLY A 123 -14.04 -8.12 -3.22
C GLY A 123 -13.16 -9.08 -4.01
N CYS A 124 -13.58 -10.34 -4.15
CA CYS A 124 -12.89 -11.32 -4.98
C CYS A 124 -12.79 -10.86 -6.44
N GLY A 125 -13.90 -10.43 -7.04
CA GLY A 125 -13.93 -9.99 -8.44
C GLY A 125 -13.07 -8.76 -8.69
N GLN A 126 -13.04 -7.81 -7.74
CA GLN A 126 -12.15 -6.65 -7.82
C GLN A 126 -10.68 -7.06 -7.72
N ASN A 127 -10.33 -7.91 -6.75
CA ASN A 127 -8.96 -8.39 -6.59
C ASN A 127 -8.49 -9.14 -7.84
N ASP A 128 -9.35 -9.97 -8.45
CA ASP A 128 -9.05 -10.63 -9.71
C ASP A 128 -8.85 -9.60 -10.85
N LEU A 129 -9.68 -8.57 -10.93
CA LEU A 129 -9.58 -7.56 -11.97
C LEU A 129 -8.32 -6.68 -11.85
N VAL A 130 -7.98 -6.29 -10.62
CA VAL A 130 -6.94 -5.28 -10.34
C VAL A 130 -5.59 -5.92 -10.08
N LEU A 131 -5.55 -6.95 -9.23
CA LEU A 131 -4.30 -7.55 -8.76
C LEU A 131 -3.80 -8.65 -9.71
N ASN A 132 -4.68 -9.41 -10.36
CA ASN A 132 -4.25 -10.46 -11.30
C ASN A 132 -3.64 -9.89 -12.60
N LYS A 133 -4.01 -8.66 -12.98
CA LYS A 133 -3.34 -7.94 -14.08
C LYS A 133 -1.88 -7.58 -13.75
N SER A 134 -1.51 -7.61 -12.47
CA SER A 134 -0.14 -7.38 -12.01
C SER A 134 0.67 -8.66 -12.20
N LEU A 135 1.33 -8.82 -13.35
CA LEU A 135 2.21 -9.97 -13.64
C LEU A 135 3.34 -10.14 -12.61
N VAL A 136 3.60 -9.14 -11.77
CA VAL A 136 4.66 -9.11 -10.76
C VAL A 136 4.10 -8.52 -9.46
N TYR A 137 4.02 -9.33 -8.41
CA TYR A 137 3.84 -8.88 -7.04
C TYR A 137 5.15 -9.03 -6.25
N ILE A 138 5.30 -8.27 -5.17
CA ILE A 138 6.37 -8.47 -4.21
C ILE A 138 5.98 -9.60 -3.28
N ASP A 139 6.75 -10.69 -3.27
CA ASP A 139 6.51 -11.77 -2.31
C ASP A 139 6.97 -11.37 -0.92
N GLY A 140 6.01 -11.18 -0.02
CA GLY A 140 6.22 -10.86 1.39
C GLY A 140 6.19 -12.09 2.28
N MET A 141 6.10 -13.30 1.73
CA MET A 141 6.04 -14.54 2.50
C MET A 141 7.20 -15.47 2.20
N THR A 142 7.54 -16.31 3.18
CA THR A 142 8.40 -17.48 3.00
C THR A 142 7.57 -18.65 2.43
N ALA A 143 8.25 -19.71 1.95
CA ALA A 143 7.58 -20.91 1.46
C ALA A 143 6.71 -21.60 2.54
N GLU A 144 7.06 -21.41 3.81
CA GLU A 144 6.36 -21.95 4.98
C GLU A 144 5.15 -21.08 5.40
N GLY A 145 4.86 -19.99 4.69
CA GLY A 145 3.71 -19.15 5.00
C GLY A 145 3.93 -18.12 6.11
N LYS A 146 5.18 -17.81 6.44
CA LYS A 146 5.51 -16.74 7.39
C LYS A 146 5.82 -15.45 6.65
N TYR A 147 5.57 -14.30 7.27
CA TYR A 147 6.05 -13.04 6.71
C TYR A 147 7.58 -13.02 6.72
N ILE A 148 8.16 -12.51 5.63
CA ILE A 148 9.60 -12.22 5.61
C ILE A 148 9.91 -11.07 6.60
N PRO A 149 11.16 -10.93 7.07
CA PRO A 149 11.53 -9.81 7.93
C PRO A 149 11.13 -8.46 7.31
N SER A 150 10.59 -7.54 8.11
CA SER A 150 10.11 -6.22 7.68
C SER A 150 11.18 -5.44 6.91
N LYS A 151 12.44 -5.52 7.33
CA LYS A 151 13.61 -4.93 6.62
C LYS A 151 13.82 -5.49 5.22
N ASP A 152 13.61 -6.79 5.03
CA ASP A 152 13.73 -7.43 3.72
C ASP A 152 12.58 -7.02 2.80
N LEU A 153 11.36 -6.92 3.34
CA LEU A 153 10.21 -6.42 2.59
C LEU A 153 10.40 -4.95 2.20
N ALA A 154 10.84 -4.08 3.13
CA ALA A 154 11.18 -2.69 2.85
C ALA A 154 12.21 -2.57 1.73
N ARG A 155 13.27 -3.39 1.74
CA ARG A 155 14.27 -3.43 0.65
C ARG A 155 13.64 -3.81 -0.69
N LYS A 156 12.74 -4.80 -0.72
CA LYS A 156 12.04 -5.21 -1.95
C LYS A 156 11.10 -4.11 -2.47
N ILE A 157 10.36 -3.44 -1.58
CA ILE A 157 9.49 -2.32 -1.92
C ILE A 157 10.32 -1.18 -2.50
N HIS A 158 11.39 -0.78 -1.82
CA HIS A 158 12.32 0.25 -2.33
C HIS A 158 12.83 -0.11 -3.73
N ALA A 159 13.34 -1.34 -3.92
CA ALA A 159 13.85 -1.78 -5.22
C ALA A 159 12.77 -1.73 -6.32
N SER A 160 11.52 -2.08 -5.99
CA SER A 160 10.40 -1.96 -6.92
C SER A 160 10.10 -0.50 -7.23
N LEU A 161 10.08 0.38 -6.23
CA LEU A 161 9.84 1.81 -6.42
C LEU A 161 10.92 2.46 -7.30
N SER A 162 12.20 2.14 -7.05
CA SER A 162 13.32 2.61 -7.87
C SER A 162 13.23 2.10 -9.31
N LYS A 163 12.96 0.81 -9.52
CA LYS A 163 12.89 0.20 -10.86
C LYS A 163 11.76 0.78 -11.73
N ASN A 164 10.72 1.32 -11.11
CA ASN A 164 9.58 1.92 -11.79
C ASN A 164 9.64 3.47 -11.76
N ASP A 165 10.80 4.05 -11.48
CA ASP A 165 11.06 5.51 -11.50
C ASP A 165 10.15 6.34 -10.57
N PHE A 166 9.60 5.73 -9.52
CA PHE A 166 8.82 6.44 -8.50
C PHE A 166 9.70 7.23 -7.53
N ILE A 167 10.99 6.88 -7.44
CA ILE A 167 11.98 7.58 -6.64
C ILE A 167 12.88 8.37 -7.59
N ARG A 168 12.89 9.69 -7.46
CA ARG A 168 13.81 10.56 -8.19
C ARG A 168 14.93 10.97 -7.26
N GLU A 169 16.17 10.65 -7.63
CA GLU A 169 17.34 11.22 -6.98
C GLU A 169 17.43 12.70 -7.38
N VAL A 170 17.40 13.60 -6.39
CA VAL A 170 17.73 15.00 -6.63
C VAL A 170 19.24 15.10 -6.58
N SER A 171 19.90 15.09 -7.74
CA SER A 171 21.32 15.40 -7.82
C SER A 171 21.53 16.85 -7.39
N THR A 172 22.15 17.06 -6.23
CA THR A 172 22.56 18.40 -5.76
C THR A 172 23.88 18.80 -6.43
N SER A 173 23.86 18.96 -7.75
CA SER A 173 24.94 19.64 -8.48
C SER A 173 24.52 21.09 -8.73
N PHE A 174 24.52 21.88 -7.65
CA PHE A 174 24.72 23.33 -7.75
C PHE A 174 26.17 23.59 -7.30
N GLU A 175 27.13 23.12 -8.09
CA GLU A 175 28.43 23.78 -8.12
C GLU A 175 28.18 25.08 -8.88
N GLY A 176 28.39 26.20 -8.18
CA GLY A 176 28.02 27.52 -8.66
C GLY A 176 28.63 27.82 -10.02
N ASP A 177 27.77 28.13 -10.98
CA ASP A 177 28.13 28.95 -12.12
C ASP A 177 28.60 30.31 -11.56
N ALA A 178 29.89 30.38 -11.29
CA ALA A 178 30.58 31.62 -11.06
C ALA A 178 30.26 32.51 -12.26
N CYS A 179 29.59 33.62 -11.96
CA CYS A 179 29.38 34.75 -12.86
C CYS A 179 30.72 35.06 -13.55
N HIS A 180 30.89 34.59 -14.78
CA HIS A 180 31.94 35.09 -15.65
C HIS A 180 31.54 36.51 -16.04
N MET A 181 32.08 37.45 -15.27
CA MET A 181 32.12 38.86 -15.61
C MET A 181 32.50 39.00 -17.08
N CYS A 182 31.58 39.52 -17.87
CA CYS A 182 31.82 39.93 -19.24
C CYS A 182 32.70 41.18 -19.22
N THR A 183 34.02 41.02 -19.10
CA THR A 183 34.99 42.10 -19.31
C THR A 183 35.31 42.24 -20.80
N SER A 184 34.39 42.83 -21.57
CA SER A 184 34.73 43.58 -22.78
C SER A 184 33.49 44.27 -23.37
N CYS A 185 33.19 45.47 -22.86
CA CYS A 185 32.53 46.50 -23.66
C CYS A 185 33.50 47.67 -23.82
N THR A 186 34.49 47.50 -24.69
CA THR A 186 35.15 48.62 -25.38
C THR A 186 34.43 48.79 -26.71
N ILE A 187 33.59 49.81 -26.80
CA ILE A 187 33.13 50.35 -28.08
C ILE A 187 33.69 51.78 -28.15
N SER A 188 34.50 51.99 -29.19
CA SER A 188 35.03 53.28 -29.65
C SER A 188 33.94 54.21 -30.18
#